data_AF-A0A957G7K1-F1
#
_entry.id   AF-A0A957G7K1-F1
#
_cell.length_a   1.000
_cell.length_b   1.000
_cell.length_c   1.000
_cell.angle_alpha   90.00
_cell.angle_beta   90.00
_cell.angle_gamma   90.00
#
_symmetry.space_group_name_H-M   'P 1'
#
loop_
_entity.id
_entity.type
_entity.pdbx_description
1 polymer ?
#
loop_
_entity_poly.entity_id
_entity_poly.type
_entity_poly.pdbx_seq_one_letter_code
_entity_poly.pdbx_strand_id
1 'polypeptide(L)'
;MNPYLLLLITFALWAVLHSLTAMRVLKEALRRWLGERAYAGFYRLLYNLLAVVSIVPLLWVLATQVSPTEMWRWSRPGLYLALAIQLLALVGLGISLLQTDVWRFIGLSQVIRYLQGAPDPDPPASFVSRGTYALVRHPLYLFSLLLIWFTPVVTLDRFLFNLLATVYFWLGSLHEERRLRAEFGDTYRQYQQSVPYLIPFVKRRGG
;
A
#
# COMPACT_ATOMS: atom_id res chain seq x y z
N MET A 1 -12.55 -6.25 26.74
CA MET A 1 -11.70 -5.12 26.28
C MET A 1 -12.53 -4.25 25.34
N ASN A 2 -12.42 -2.92 25.41
CA ASN A 2 -13.16 -2.02 24.52
C ASN A 2 -12.80 -2.32 23.04
N PRO A 3 -13.79 -2.55 22.14
CA PRO A 3 -13.52 -2.95 20.75
C PRO A 3 -12.73 -1.90 19.97
N TYR A 4 -12.96 -0.61 20.25
CA TYR A 4 -12.21 0.48 19.63
C TYR A 4 -10.76 0.50 20.09
N LEU A 5 -10.50 0.29 21.39
CA LEU A 5 -9.14 0.20 21.90
C LEU A 5 -8.40 -1.00 21.28
N LEU A 6 -9.07 -2.14 21.14
CA LEU A 6 -8.51 -3.31 20.49
C LEU A 6 -8.20 -3.04 19.00
N LEU A 7 -9.06 -2.32 18.28
CA LEU A 7 -8.80 -1.87 16.92
C LEU A 7 -7.56 -0.96 16.85
N LEU A 8 -7.46 0.03 17.75
CA LEU A 8 -6.30 0.93 17.81
C LEU A 8 -5.00 0.17 18.08
N ILE A 9 -5.01 -0.76 19.04
CA ILE A 9 -3.84 -1.56 19.40
C ILE A 9 -3.43 -2.47 18.24
N THR A 10 -4.38 -3.19 17.62
CA THR A 10 -4.07 -4.10 16.50
C THR A 10 -3.60 -3.33 15.27
N PHE A 11 -4.18 -2.16 14.98
CA PHE A 11 -3.70 -1.28 13.93
C PHE A 11 -2.27 -0.78 14.21
N ALA A 12 -2.02 -0.27 15.42
CA ALA A 12 -0.72 0.24 15.82
C ALA A 12 0.35 -0.86 15.78
N LEU A 13 0.03 -2.05 16.30
CA LEU A 13 0.92 -3.21 16.27
C LEU A 13 1.27 -3.60 14.84
N TRP A 14 0.26 -3.72 13.96
CA TRP A 14 0.49 -4.00 12.55
C TRP A 14 1.33 -2.92 11.88
N ALA A 15 0.99 -1.64 12.05
CA ALA A 15 1.70 -0.52 11.45
C ALA A 15 3.17 -0.46 11.90
N VAL A 16 3.43 -0.70 13.19
CA VAL A 16 4.78 -0.78 13.75
C VAL A 16 5.54 -1.98 13.17
N LEU A 17 4.98 -3.19 13.20
CA LEU A 17 5.63 -4.38 12.66
C LEU A 17 5.95 -4.23 11.16
N HIS A 18 5.00 -3.74 10.38
CA HIS A 18 5.18 -3.48 8.95
C HIS A 18 6.25 -2.41 8.67
N SER A 19 6.28 -1.34 9.48
CA SER A 19 7.25 -0.24 9.31
C SER A 19 8.66 -0.61 9.77
N LEU A 20 8.78 -1.32 10.91
CA LEU A 20 10.05 -1.82 11.42
C LEU A 20 10.70 -2.79 10.44
N THR A 21 9.91 -3.70 9.87
CA THR A 21 10.42 -4.65 8.89
C THR A 21 10.83 -3.99 7.58
N ALA A 22 10.19 -2.88 7.21
CA ALA A 22 10.56 -2.07 6.06
C ALA A 22 11.78 -1.14 6.30
N MET A 23 12.24 -0.99 7.55
CA MET A 23 13.28 -0.04 7.93
C MET A 23 14.63 -0.39 7.30
N ARG A 24 15.35 0.63 6.84
CA ARG A 24 16.66 0.49 6.20
C ARG A 24 17.69 -0.20 7.10
N VAL A 25 17.72 0.11 8.39
CA VAL A 25 18.66 -0.49 9.36
C VAL A 25 18.48 -2.01 9.44
N LEU A 26 17.23 -2.48 9.58
CA LEU A 26 16.96 -3.93 9.65
C LEU A 26 17.30 -4.61 8.32
N LYS A 27 16.97 -3.97 7.19
CA LYS A 27 17.32 -4.48 5.86
C LYS A 27 18.82 -4.65 5.69
N GLU A 28 19.61 -3.64 6.07
CA GLU A 28 21.08 -3.70 5.99
C GLU A 28 21.66 -4.75 6.95
N ALA A 29 21.12 -4.89 8.16
CA ALA A 29 21.54 -5.91 9.11
C ALA A 29 21.27 -7.33 8.58
N LEU A 30 20.07 -7.58 8.06
CA LEU A 30 19.71 -8.87 7.45
C LEU A 30 20.54 -9.17 6.21
N ARG A 31 20.80 -8.15 5.38
CA ARG A 31 21.65 -8.27 4.18
C ARG A 31 23.08 -8.66 4.54
N ARG A 32 23.65 -8.10 5.62
CA ARG A 32 24.98 -8.47 6.14
C ARG A 32 25.00 -9.88 6.71
N TRP A 33 23.94 -10.30 7.41
CA TRP A 33 23.87 -11.61 8.06
C TRP A 33 23.60 -12.76 7.08
N LEU A 34 22.64 -12.61 6.17
CA LEU A 34 22.26 -13.63 5.18
C LEU A 34 23.16 -13.66 3.94
N GLY A 35 23.89 -12.58 3.69
CA GLY A 35 24.59 -12.34 2.43
C GLY A 35 23.65 -11.80 1.34
N GLU A 36 24.26 -11.11 0.37
CA GLU A 36 23.55 -10.35 -0.69
C GLU A 36 22.52 -11.19 -1.45
N ARG A 37 22.96 -12.33 -1.97
CA ARG A 37 22.17 -13.15 -2.87
C ARG A 37 20.95 -13.76 -2.18
N ALA A 38 21.13 -14.26 -0.96
CA ALA A 38 20.01 -14.82 -0.18
C ALA A 38 19.03 -13.72 0.24
N TYR A 39 19.53 -12.56 0.65
CA TYR A 39 18.69 -11.40 0.96
C TYR A 39 17.84 -10.99 -0.25
N ALA A 40 18.46 -10.78 -1.42
CA ALA A 40 17.77 -10.43 -2.66
C ALA A 40 16.73 -11.48 -3.07
N GLY A 41 17.02 -12.76 -2.85
CA GLY A 41 16.13 -13.88 -3.20
C GLY A 41 14.88 -13.99 -2.32
N PHE A 42 15.03 -13.91 -1.00
CA PHE A 42 13.95 -14.31 -0.07
C PHE A 42 13.31 -13.15 0.70
N TYR A 43 14.01 -12.03 0.90
CA TYR A 43 13.56 -10.98 1.82
C TYR A 43 12.17 -10.44 1.45
N ARG A 44 11.91 -10.20 0.16
CA ARG A 44 10.64 -9.63 -0.28
C ARG A 44 9.45 -10.56 -0.02
N LEU A 45 9.60 -11.85 -0.29
CA LEU A 45 8.54 -12.83 -0.03
C LEU A 45 8.26 -12.95 1.47
N LEU A 46 9.32 -13.04 2.29
CA LEU A 46 9.18 -13.12 3.75
C LEU A 46 8.56 -11.86 4.35
N TYR A 47 8.97 -10.69 3.85
CA TYR A 47 8.39 -9.40 4.23
C TYR A 47 6.89 -9.36 3.94
N ASN A 48 6.48 -9.74 2.74
CA ASN A 48 5.06 -9.76 2.35
C ASN A 48 4.26 -10.79 3.16
N LEU A 49 4.82 -11.98 3.40
CA LEU A 49 4.18 -12.99 4.23
C LEU A 49 3.95 -12.47 5.65
N LEU A 50 4.97 -11.84 6.25
CA LEU A 50 4.86 -11.23 7.57
C LEU A 50 3.84 -10.09 7.60
N ALA A 51 3.80 -9.24 6.56
CA ALA A 51 2.81 -8.18 6.41
C ALA A 51 1.37 -8.73 6.36
N VAL A 52 1.15 -9.82 5.62
CA VAL A 52 -0.15 -10.50 5.53
C VAL A 52 -0.53 -11.18 6.84
N VAL A 53 0.38 -11.90 7.48
CA VAL A 53 0.08 -12.57 8.76
C VAL A 53 -0.20 -11.54 9.86
N SER A 54 0.59 -10.47 9.92
CA SER A 54 0.45 -9.44 10.96
C SER A 54 -0.81 -8.59 10.82
N ILE A 55 -1.45 -8.51 9.64
CA ILE A 55 -2.72 -7.76 9.49
C ILE A 55 -3.94 -8.59 9.91
N VAL A 56 -3.82 -9.92 9.99
CA VAL A 56 -4.94 -10.82 10.33
C VAL A 56 -5.67 -10.43 11.62
N PRO A 57 -4.99 -10.10 12.75
CA PRO A 57 -5.68 -9.69 13.97
C PRO A 57 -6.54 -8.44 13.77
N LEU A 58 -6.06 -7.45 13.03
CA LEU A 58 -6.82 -6.23 12.71
C LEU A 58 -8.05 -6.56 11.86
N LEU A 59 -7.91 -7.42 10.85
CA LEU A 59 -9.04 -7.87 10.02
C LEU A 59 -10.07 -8.65 10.83
N TRP A 60 -9.62 -9.49 11.76
CA TRP A 60 -10.50 -10.23 12.66
C TRP A 60 -11.31 -9.29 13.56
N VAL A 61 -10.69 -8.24 14.12
CA VAL A 61 -11.40 -7.21 14.90
C VAL A 61 -12.46 -6.53 14.03
N LEU A 62 -12.09 -6.07 12.83
CA LEU A 62 -13.02 -5.42 11.91
C LEU A 62 -14.19 -6.34 11.49
N ALA A 63 -13.97 -7.64 11.40
CA ALA A 63 -14.99 -8.61 11.01
C ALA A 63 -15.93 -9.02 12.16
N THR A 64 -15.44 -9.03 13.40
CA THR A 64 -16.18 -9.58 14.55
C THR A 64 -16.66 -8.54 15.54
N GLN A 65 -16.03 -7.36 15.60
CA GLN A 65 -16.30 -6.29 16.56
C GLN A 65 -16.95 -5.07 15.87
N VAL A 66 -17.91 -5.32 14.98
CA VAL A 66 -18.60 -4.27 14.23
C VAL A 66 -19.35 -3.36 15.20
N SER A 67 -19.12 -2.05 15.09
CA SER A 67 -19.78 -1.08 15.95
C SER A 67 -21.27 -0.97 15.62
N PRO A 68 -22.17 -0.91 16.62
CA PRO A 68 -23.57 -0.62 16.39
C PRO A 68 -23.81 0.84 15.99
N THR A 69 -22.79 1.71 16.12
CA THR A 69 -22.89 3.13 15.78
C THR A 69 -22.58 3.33 14.30
N GLU A 70 -23.59 3.71 13.52
CA GLU A 70 -23.41 4.18 12.15
C GLU A 70 -22.95 5.63 12.14
N MET A 71 -21.85 5.91 11.44
CA MET A 71 -21.41 7.28 11.17
C MET A 71 -22.21 7.87 10.01
N TRP A 72 -22.32 7.11 8.92
CA TRP A 72 -23.24 7.42 7.83
C TRP A 72 -23.60 6.18 7.00
N ARG A 73 -24.66 6.33 6.22
CA ARG A 73 -25.19 5.36 5.27
C ARG A 73 -25.58 6.08 3.99
N TRP A 74 -25.14 5.57 2.85
CA TRP A 74 -25.57 6.12 1.56
C TRP A 74 -27.02 5.74 1.28
N SER A 75 -27.91 6.72 1.21
CA SER A 75 -29.28 6.55 0.74
C SER A 75 -29.35 6.65 -0.78
N ARG A 76 -30.46 6.21 -1.38
CA ARG A 76 -30.67 6.38 -2.82
C ARG A 76 -30.94 7.88 -3.12
N PRO A 77 -30.36 8.45 -4.20
CA PRO A 77 -29.58 7.79 -5.25
C PRO A 77 -28.07 7.66 -4.96
N GLY A 78 -27.55 8.29 -3.91
CA GLY A 78 -26.12 8.31 -3.55
C GLY A 78 -25.48 6.93 -3.38
N LEU A 79 -26.25 5.92 -2.97
CA LEU A 79 -25.79 4.52 -2.92
C LEU A 79 -25.23 4.03 -4.26
N TYR A 80 -25.89 4.34 -5.38
CA TYR A 80 -25.45 3.90 -6.70
C TYR A 80 -24.14 4.58 -7.10
N LEU A 81 -23.99 5.86 -6.75
CA LEU A 81 -22.74 6.59 -6.97
C LEU A 81 -21.59 5.98 -6.15
N ALA A 82 -21.82 5.68 -4.87
CA ALA A 82 -20.81 5.07 -4.01
C ALA A 82 -20.36 3.69 -4.51
N LEU A 83 -21.30 2.84 -4.96
CA LEU A 83 -21.00 1.56 -5.58
C LEU A 83 -20.25 1.70 -6.91
N ALA A 84 -20.63 2.67 -7.75
CA ALA A 84 -19.93 2.94 -9.00
C ALA A 84 -18.48 3.39 -8.76
N ILE A 85 -18.25 4.24 -7.75
CA ILE A 85 -16.91 4.67 -7.33
C ILE A 85 -16.10 3.48 -6.82
N GLN A 86 -16.68 2.60 -6.00
CA GLN A 86 -15.99 1.39 -5.54
C GLN A 86 -15.63 0.45 -6.70
N LEU A 87 -16.54 0.24 -7.65
CA LEU A 87 -16.27 -0.59 -8.82
C LEU A 87 -15.13 -0.01 -9.67
N LEU A 88 -15.17 1.29 -9.94
CA LEU A 88 -14.09 1.98 -10.65
C LEU A 88 -12.77 1.88 -9.88
N ALA A 89 -12.80 2.01 -8.56
CA ALA A 89 -11.63 1.88 -7.72
C ALA A 89 -11.06 0.46 -7.73
N LEU A 90 -11.91 -0.58 -7.70
CA LEU A 90 -11.49 -1.96 -7.79
C LEU A 90 -10.80 -2.26 -9.14
N VAL A 91 -11.40 -1.78 -10.25
CA VAL A 91 -10.81 -1.89 -11.59
C VAL A 91 -9.49 -1.13 -11.65
N GLY A 92 -9.44 0.11 -11.17
CA GLY A 92 -8.23 0.92 -11.12
C GLY A 92 -7.11 0.29 -10.30
N LEU A 93 -7.44 -0.30 -9.16
CA LEU A 93 -6.51 -1.04 -8.30
C LEU A 93 -5.97 -2.27 -9.03
N GLY A 94 -6.84 -3.05 -9.69
CA GLY A 94 -6.46 -4.19 -10.50
C GLY A 94 -5.49 -3.82 -11.63
N ILE A 95 -5.80 -2.75 -12.38
CA ILE A 95 -4.91 -2.24 -13.43
C ILE A 95 -3.57 -1.80 -12.83
N SER A 96 -3.58 -1.02 -11.74
CA SER A 96 -2.37 -0.54 -11.07
C SER A 96 -1.47 -1.69 -10.61
N LEU A 97 -2.07 -2.77 -10.10
CA LEU A 97 -1.37 -3.99 -9.73
C LEU A 97 -0.81 -4.71 -10.95
N LEU A 98 -1.58 -4.88 -12.04
CA LEU A 98 -1.07 -5.52 -13.25
C LEU A 98 0.08 -4.75 -13.91
N GLN A 99 0.10 -3.41 -13.76
CA GLN A 99 1.21 -2.57 -14.20
C GLN A 99 2.45 -2.68 -13.30
N THR A 100 2.27 -3.19 -12.08
CA THR A 100 3.34 -3.45 -11.10
C THR A 100 3.63 -4.95 -11.13
N ASP A 101 4.65 -5.42 -11.84
CA ASP A 101 5.00 -6.85 -11.96
C ASP A 101 4.64 -7.66 -10.68
N VAL A 102 3.50 -8.36 -10.70
CA VAL A 102 2.84 -8.87 -9.48
C VAL A 102 3.68 -9.97 -8.84
N TRP A 103 4.31 -10.80 -9.66
CA TRP A 103 5.21 -11.85 -9.21
C TRP A 103 6.42 -11.27 -8.49
N ARG A 104 6.95 -10.17 -9.04
CA ARG A 104 8.03 -9.42 -8.41
C ARG A 104 7.55 -8.67 -7.17
N PHE A 105 6.33 -8.14 -7.17
CA PHE A 105 5.75 -7.43 -6.02
C PHE A 105 5.62 -8.36 -4.82
N ILE A 106 5.09 -9.57 -5.03
CA ILE A 106 4.92 -10.61 -4.00
C ILE A 106 6.27 -11.18 -3.56
N GLY A 107 7.28 -11.23 -4.43
CA GLY A 107 8.61 -11.78 -4.11
C GLY A 107 8.90 -13.14 -4.76
N LEU A 108 7.96 -13.70 -5.52
CA LEU A 108 8.12 -15.02 -6.15
C LEU A 108 9.15 -14.99 -7.29
N SER A 109 9.19 -13.91 -8.07
CA SER A 109 10.19 -13.75 -9.13
C SER A 109 11.62 -13.84 -8.58
N GLN A 110 11.86 -13.27 -7.40
CA GLN A 110 13.16 -13.26 -6.73
C GLN A 110 13.54 -14.65 -6.22
N VAL A 111 12.60 -15.37 -5.60
CA VAL A 111 12.83 -16.74 -5.14
C VAL A 111 13.14 -17.66 -6.32
N ILE A 112 12.36 -17.59 -7.41
CA ILE A 112 12.59 -18.40 -8.60
C ILE A 112 13.97 -18.12 -9.19
N ARG A 113 14.36 -16.84 -9.35
CA ARG A 113 15.69 -16.45 -9.85
C ARG A 113 16.81 -16.95 -8.94
N TYR A 114 16.63 -16.88 -7.63
CA TYR A 114 17.59 -17.40 -6.66
C TYR A 114 17.82 -18.91 -6.85
N LEU A 115 16.73 -19.69 -6.93
CA LEU A 115 16.76 -21.13 -7.14
C LEU A 115 17.35 -21.52 -8.51
N GLN A 116 17.17 -20.68 -9.52
CA GLN A 116 17.77 -20.85 -10.85
C GLN A 116 19.27 -20.49 -10.92
N GLY A 117 19.88 -20.06 -9.81
CA GLY A 117 21.31 -19.72 -9.80
C GLY A 117 21.65 -18.30 -10.24
N ALA A 118 20.65 -17.40 -10.38
CA ALA A 118 20.91 -16.03 -10.79
C ALA A 118 21.88 -15.31 -9.81
N PRO A 119 22.91 -14.60 -10.33
CA PRO A 119 23.82 -13.83 -9.48
C PRO A 119 23.12 -12.71 -8.71
N ASP A 120 22.16 -12.04 -9.35
CA ASP A 120 21.29 -11.02 -8.76
C ASP A 120 19.81 -11.42 -8.90
N PRO A 121 19.19 -11.94 -7.82
CA PRO A 121 17.79 -12.31 -7.82
C PRO A 121 16.78 -11.14 -7.83
N ASP A 122 17.14 -9.91 -7.43
CA ASP A 122 16.24 -8.74 -7.42
C ASP A 122 16.85 -7.54 -8.17
N PRO A 123 17.06 -7.66 -9.50
CA PRO A 123 17.65 -6.58 -10.29
C PRO A 123 16.79 -5.31 -10.23
N PRO A 124 17.35 -4.09 -10.37
CA PRO A 124 16.62 -2.83 -10.23
C PRO A 124 15.27 -2.79 -10.96
N ALA A 125 14.28 -2.09 -10.39
CA ALA A 125 12.96 -1.96 -11.01
C ALA A 125 13.00 -1.06 -12.24
N SER A 126 12.25 -1.45 -13.27
CA SER A 126 11.95 -0.55 -14.36
C SER A 126 11.03 0.57 -13.85
N PHE A 127 11.30 1.79 -14.28
CA PHE A 127 10.45 2.92 -13.94
C PHE A 127 9.11 2.83 -14.69
N VAL A 128 7.99 2.84 -13.95
CA VAL A 128 6.64 2.75 -14.50
C VAL A 128 5.95 4.10 -14.39
N SER A 129 5.54 4.67 -15.53
CA SER A 129 4.88 5.99 -15.61
C SER A 129 3.68 6.03 -16.58
N ARG A 130 3.17 4.87 -16.98
CA ARG A 130 2.07 4.72 -17.96
C ARG A 130 0.76 4.28 -17.29
N GLY A 131 -0.36 4.43 -17.99
CA GLY A 131 -1.69 4.02 -17.54
C GLY A 131 -2.12 4.70 -16.23
N THR A 132 -2.42 3.95 -15.17
CA THR A 132 -2.87 4.56 -13.90
C THR A 132 -1.80 5.44 -13.26
N TYR A 133 -0.52 5.08 -13.42
CA TYR A 133 0.63 5.89 -13.01
C TYR A 133 0.83 7.15 -13.88
N ALA A 134 0.13 7.30 -15.01
CA ALA A 134 0.09 8.57 -15.74
C ALA A 134 -0.99 9.53 -15.20
N LEU A 135 -2.00 9.01 -14.49
CA LEU A 135 -3.08 9.79 -13.91
C LEU A 135 -2.67 10.43 -12.59
N VAL A 136 -2.08 9.64 -11.69
CA VAL A 136 -1.59 10.06 -10.37
C VAL A 136 -0.34 9.27 -10.01
N ARG A 137 0.50 9.80 -9.10
CA ARG A 137 1.75 9.14 -8.70
C ARG A 137 1.55 7.93 -7.79
N HIS A 138 0.45 7.92 -7.04
CA HIS A 138 0.14 6.88 -6.05
C HIS A 138 -1.24 6.23 -6.33
N PRO A 139 -1.44 5.58 -7.51
CA PRO A 139 -2.76 5.10 -7.91
C PRO A 139 -3.26 3.97 -7.00
N LEU A 140 -2.37 3.09 -6.51
CA LEU A 140 -2.72 2.06 -5.52
C LEU A 140 -3.33 2.68 -4.25
N TYR A 141 -2.81 3.83 -3.80
CA TYR A 141 -3.31 4.49 -2.59
C TYR A 141 -4.62 5.21 -2.86
N LEU A 142 -4.73 5.91 -4.01
CA LEU A 142 -5.98 6.57 -4.41
C LEU A 142 -7.13 5.55 -4.45
N PHE A 143 -6.95 4.46 -5.19
CA PHE A 143 -8.01 3.47 -5.37
C PHE A 143 -8.31 2.72 -4.06
N SER A 144 -7.30 2.44 -3.23
CA SER A 144 -7.53 1.86 -1.90
C SER A 144 -8.34 2.79 -0.99
N LEU A 145 -8.07 4.10 -1.00
CA LEU A 145 -8.83 5.09 -0.24
C LEU A 145 -10.28 5.19 -0.72
N LEU A 146 -10.49 5.20 -2.04
CA LEU A 146 -11.85 5.20 -2.60
C LEU A 146 -12.64 3.95 -2.18
N LEU A 147 -12.01 2.77 -2.17
CA LEU A 147 -12.67 1.54 -1.72
C LEU A 147 -13.14 1.61 -0.27
N ILE A 148 -12.28 2.08 0.64
CA ILE A 148 -12.62 2.08 2.07
C ILE A 148 -13.59 3.20 2.45
N TRP A 149 -13.55 4.36 1.78
CA TRP A 149 -14.38 5.51 2.12
C TRP A 149 -15.78 5.49 1.47
N PHE A 150 -15.94 4.81 0.33
CA PHE A 150 -17.22 4.73 -0.39
C PHE A 150 -18.00 3.44 -0.12
N THR A 151 -17.73 2.74 0.99
CA THR A 151 -18.58 1.61 1.41
C THR A 151 -20.01 2.07 1.68
N PRO A 152 -21.04 1.23 1.43
CA PRO A 152 -22.45 1.65 1.54
C PRO A 152 -22.85 2.13 2.95
N VAL A 153 -22.23 1.53 3.96
CA VAL A 153 -22.41 1.85 5.37
C VAL A 153 -21.02 2.02 5.97
N VAL A 154 -20.83 3.09 6.74
CA VAL A 154 -19.62 3.28 7.54
C VAL A 154 -20.03 3.37 9.00
N THR A 155 -19.66 2.35 9.76
CA THR A 155 -19.79 2.29 11.21
C THR A 155 -18.58 2.98 11.87
N LEU A 156 -18.66 3.26 13.17
CA LEU A 156 -17.61 3.97 13.91
C LEU A 156 -16.25 3.24 13.85
N ASP A 157 -16.23 1.91 13.93
CA ASP A 157 -15.00 1.11 13.77
C ASP A 157 -14.36 1.28 12.38
N ARG A 158 -15.18 1.27 11.32
CA ARG A 158 -14.73 1.48 9.94
C ARG A 158 -14.25 2.89 9.71
N PHE A 159 -14.93 3.88 10.27
CA PHE A 159 -14.48 5.27 10.20
C PHE A 159 -13.11 5.46 10.86
N LEU A 160 -12.91 4.92 12.07
CA LEU A 160 -11.63 4.97 12.76
C LEU A 160 -10.52 4.28 11.96
N PHE A 161 -10.80 3.07 11.45
CA PHE A 161 -9.88 2.37 10.56
C PHE A 161 -9.55 3.20 9.31
N ASN A 162 -10.55 3.81 8.65
CA ASN A 162 -10.35 4.60 7.45
C ASN A 162 -9.46 5.81 7.70
N LEU A 163 -9.65 6.52 8.83
CA LEU A 163 -8.79 7.63 9.23
C LEU A 163 -7.34 7.17 9.43
N LEU A 164 -7.14 6.07 10.19
CA LEU A 164 -5.81 5.53 10.46
C LEU A 164 -5.13 5.05 9.18
N ALA A 165 -5.84 4.33 8.31
CA ALA A 165 -5.35 3.88 7.01
C ALA A 165 -4.98 5.07 6.11
N THR A 166 -5.78 6.14 6.13
CA THR A 166 -5.48 7.37 5.37
C THR A 166 -4.18 8.02 5.82
N VAL A 167 -4.00 8.18 7.14
CA VAL A 167 -2.75 8.72 7.70
C VAL A 167 -1.57 7.80 7.37
N TYR A 168 -1.75 6.49 7.50
CA TYR A 168 -0.70 5.52 7.22
C TYR A 168 -0.27 5.54 5.74
N PHE A 169 -1.22 5.57 4.80
CA PHE A 169 -0.93 5.71 3.37
C PHE A 169 -0.25 7.03 3.05
N TRP A 170 -0.69 8.13 3.65
CA TRP A 170 -0.05 9.43 3.44
C TRP A 170 1.41 9.45 3.92
N LEU A 171 1.69 8.90 5.10
CA LEU A 171 3.06 8.76 5.59
C LEU A 171 3.86 7.79 4.70
N GLY A 172 3.27 6.68 4.28
CA GLY A 172 3.86 5.71 3.36
C GLY A 172 4.28 6.35 2.03
N SER A 173 3.41 7.15 1.41
CA SER A 173 3.69 7.79 0.13
C SER A 173 4.80 8.83 0.24
N LEU A 174 4.93 9.52 1.37
CA LEU A 174 6.06 10.43 1.60
C LEU A 174 7.39 9.68 1.65
N HIS A 175 7.43 8.51 2.29
CA HIS A 175 8.63 7.66 2.33
C HIS A 175 8.93 7.07 0.94
N GLU A 176 7.90 6.60 0.25
CA GLU A 176 8.01 6.07 -1.11
C GLU A 176 8.58 7.12 -2.07
N GLU A 177 8.09 8.35 -2.04
CA GLU A 177 8.59 9.44 -2.88
C GLU A 177 10.07 9.76 -2.60
N ARG A 178 10.52 9.69 -1.34
CA ARG A 178 11.94 9.86 -1.01
C ARG A 178 12.78 8.72 -1.57
N ARG A 179 12.29 7.47 -1.47
CA ARG A 179 12.95 6.30 -2.05
C ARG A 179 13.05 6.41 -3.57
N LEU A 180 11.94 6.73 -4.25
CA LEU A 180 11.88 6.85 -5.71
C LEU A 180 12.78 7.98 -6.22
N ARG A 181 12.88 9.10 -5.50
CA ARG A 181 13.87 10.15 -5.82
C ARG A 181 15.32 9.66 -5.71
N ALA A 182 15.63 8.86 -4.68
CA ALA A 182 16.96 8.31 -4.50
C ALA A 182 17.31 7.25 -5.56
N GLU A 183 16.33 6.46 -6.00
CA GLU A 183 16.51 5.37 -6.96
C GLU A 183 16.54 5.85 -8.42
N PHE A 184 15.65 6.77 -8.80
CA PHE A 184 15.45 7.20 -10.20
C PHE A 184 15.89 8.63 -10.50
N GLY A 185 16.35 9.39 -9.49
CA GLY A 185 16.94 10.72 -9.67
C GLY A 185 16.07 11.68 -10.50
N ASP A 186 16.66 12.25 -11.55
CA ASP A 186 16.01 13.25 -12.42
C ASP A 186 14.80 12.72 -13.17
N THR A 187 14.80 11.45 -13.55
CA THR A 187 13.65 10.80 -14.19
C THR A 187 12.40 10.92 -13.33
N TYR A 188 12.53 10.67 -12.03
CA TYR A 188 11.41 10.82 -11.11
C TYR A 188 11.06 12.28 -10.84
N ARG A 189 12.05 13.18 -10.76
CA ARG A 189 11.80 14.62 -10.59
C ARG A 189 10.97 15.19 -11.74
N GLN A 190 11.28 14.83 -12.98
CA GLN A 190 10.50 15.24 -14.16
C GLN A 190 9.09 14.64 -14.12
N TYR A 191 8.96 13.37 -13.73
CA TYR A 191 7.66 12.74 -13.54
C TYR A 191 6.80 13.44 -12.46
N GLN A 192 7.41 13.90 -11.36
CA GLN A 192 6.70 14.66 -10.33
C GLN A 192 6.17 16.01 -10.83
N GLN A 193 6.80 16.60 -11.86
CA GLN A 193 6.36 17.85 -12.47
C GLN A 193 5.20 17.66 -13.43
N SER A 194 5.02 16.47 -14.01
CA SER A 194 3.94 16.19 -14.97
C SER A 194 2.74 15.50 -14.34
N VAL A 195 2.93 14.68 -13.31
CA VAL A 195 1.87 13.84 -12.72
C VAL A 195 1.49 14.29 -11.30
N PRO A 196 0.19 14.50 -11.01
CA PRO A 196 -0.28 14.92 -9.69
C PRO A 196 -0.12 13.82 -8.64
N TYR A 197 -0.04 14.21 -7.38
CA TYR A 197 0.31 13.31 -6.29
C TYR A 197 -0.69 12.16 -6.08
N LEU A 198 -1.96 12.49 -5.80
CA LEU A 198 -2.98 11.51 -5.39
C LEU A 198 -4.37 11.81 -5.97
N ILE A 199 -4.79 13.08 -6.03
CA ILE A 199 -6.08 13.46 -6.60
C ILE A 199 -5.86 13.87 -8.05
N PRO A 200 -6.51 13.20 -9.03
CA PRO A 200 -6.46 13.62 -10.43
C PRO A 200 -6.86 15.11 -10.52
N PHE A 201 -6.18 15.89 -11.35
CA PHE A 201 -6.43 17.33 -11.57
C PHE A 201 -5.96 18.30 -10.48
N VAL A 202 -5.57 17.83 -9.29
CA VAL A 202 -4.94 18.69 -8.28
C VAL A 202 -3.42 18.66 -8.45
N LYS A 203 -2.90 19.55 -9.31
CA LYS A 203 -1.45 19.71 -9.46
C LYS A 203 -0.90 20.52 -8.30
N ARG A 204 -0.19 19.85 -7.38
CA ARG A 204 0.59 20.56 -6.36
C ARG A 204 1.71 21.31 -7.10
N ARG A 205 1.64 22.64 -7.20
CA ARG A 205 2.76 23.46 -7.69
C ARG A 205 3.95 23.15 -6.78
N GLY A 206 4.98 22.51 -7.33
CA GLY A 206 6.18 22.16 -6.57
C GLY A 206 6.84 23.44 -6.06
N GLY A 207 7.13 23.48 -4.76
CA GLY A 207 8.15 24.34 -4.17
C GLY A 207 9.47 23.61 -4.14
#